data_AF-A0A953P458-F1
#
_entry.id   AF-A0A953P458-F1
#
_cell.length_a   1.000
_cell.length_b   1.000
_cell.length_c   1.000
_cell.angle_alpha   90.00
_cell.angle_beta   90.00
_cell.angle_gamma   90.00
#
_symmetry.space_group_name_H-M   'P 1'
#
loop_
_entity.id
_entity.type
_entity.pdbx_description
1 polymer ?
#
loop_
_entity_poly.entity_id
_entity_poly.type
_entity_poly.pdbx_seq_one_letter_code
_entity_poly.pdbx_strand_id
1 'polypeptide(L)' 'MKKTLNVDDELFREAKVAFGAATDTETVRLGLEALVRHAAYERLRALRGAEPHAQDVPRRRARRPAKRKVA' A
#
# COMPACT_ATOMS: atom_id res chain seq x y z
N MET A 1 -11.67 11.40 21.20
CA MET A 1 -12.83 12.32 21.05
C MET A 1 -14.04 11.47 20.72
N LYS A 2 -15.15 11.62 21.46
CA LYS A 2 -16.41 10.95 21.12
C LYS A 2 -17.10 11.74 20.01
N LYS A 3 -17.54 11.06 18.95
CA LYS A 3 -18.32 11.64 17.85
C LYS A 3 -19.49 10.72 17.53
N THR A 4 -20.57 11.31 17.04
CA THR A 4 -21.72 10.59 16.47
C THR A 4 -21.74 10.92 14.98
N LEU A 5 -21.78 9.90 14.13
CA LEU A 5 -21.68 10.01 12.68
C LEU A 5 -22.69 9.04 12.06
N ASN A 6 -23.28 9.43 10.94
CA ASN A 6 -24.08 8.51 10.12
C ASN A 6 -23.14 7.75 9.19
N VAL A 7 -23.27 6.43 9.15
CA VAL A 7 -22.44 5.54 8.34
C VAL A 7 -23.37 4.52 7.67
N ASP A 8 -23.02 4.09 6.47
CA ASP A 8 -23.70 2.99 5.81
C ASP A 8 -23.39 1.66 6.53
N ASP A 9 -24.42 0.94 6.94
CA ASP A 9 -24.31 -0.27 7.76
C ASP A 9 -23.64 -1.43 7.00
N GLU A 10 -23.94 -1.57 5.71
CA GLU A 10 -23.40 -2.65 4.88
C GLU A 10 -21.90 -2.46 4.68
N LEU A 11 -21.49 -1.26 4.28
CA LEU A 11 -20.09 -0.87 4.13
C LEU A 11 -19.33 -1.01 5.45
N PHE A 12 -19.93 -0.62 6.57
CA PHE A 12 -19.28 -0.70 7.87
C PHE A 12 -19.04 -2.15 8.31
N ARG A 13 -20.00 -3.04 8.04
CA ARG A 13 -19.85 -4.47 8.27
C ARG A 13 -18.75 -5.08 7.41
N GLU A 14 -18.72 -4.74 6.13
CA GLU A 14 -17.69 -5.23 5.21
C GLU A 14 -16.31 -4.78 5.67
N ALA A 15 -16.15 -3.50 6.04
CA ALA A 15 -14.91 -2.96 6.56
C ALA A 15 -14.46 -3.70 7.84
N LYS A 16 -15.40 -3.96 8.77
CA LYS A 16 -15.10 -4.67 10.02
C LYS A 16 -14.55 -6.08 9.76
N VAL A 17 -15.13 -6.80 8.79
CA VAL A 17 -14.66 -8.12 8.37
C VAL A 17 -13.31 -8.02 7.66
N ALA A 18 -13.17 -7.10 6.70
CA ALA A 18 -11.96 -6.94 5.89
C ALA A 18 -10.73 -6.57 6.74
N PHE A 19 -10.92 -5.74 7.76
CA PHE A 19 -9.85 -5.34 8.67
C PHE A 19 -9.71 -6.22 9.92
N GLY A 20 -10.60 -7.20 10.12
CA GLY A 20 -10.58 -8.09 11.28
C GLY A 20 -10.74 -7.37 12.62
N ALA A 21 -11.48 -6.26 12.64
CA ALA A 21 -11.60 -5.41 13.82
C ALA A 21 -12.59 -6.00 14.85
N ALA A 22 -12.20 -5.97 16.12
CA ALA A 22 -13.02 -6.48 17.23
C ALA A 22 -14.15 -5.50 17.59
N THR A 23 -13.89 -4.19 17.45
CA THR A 23 -14.83 -3.14 17.86
C THR A 23 -15.10 -2.14 16.76
N ASP A 24 -16.24 -1.46 16.83
CA ASP A 24 -16.63 -0.46 15.83
C ASP A 24 -15.65 0.72 15.81
N THR A 25 -15.20 1.15 16.98
CA THR A 25 -14.19 2.20 17.12
C THR A 25 -12.87 1.80 16.47
N GLU A 26 -12.48 0.53 16.60
CA GLU A 26 -11.28 -0.01 15.95
C GLU A 26 -11.44 -0.05 14.43
N THR A 27 -12.60 -0.46 13.90
CA THR A 27 -12.91 -0.39 12.47
C THR A 27 -12.73 1.04 11.94
N VAL A 28 -13.29 2.04 12.63
CA VAL A 28 -13.16 3.45 12.23
C VAL A 28 -11.69 3.89 12.26
N ARG A 29 -10.95 3.52 13.31
CA ARG A 29 -9.52 3.86 13.42
C ARG A 29 -8.72 3.27 12.26
N LEU A 30 -8.88 1.98 11.98
CA LEU A 30 -8.18 1.29 10.89
C LEU A 30 -8.54 1.87 9.53
N GLY A 31 -9.82 2.22 9.32
CA GLY A 31 -10.29 2.91 8.12
C GLY A 31 -9.63 4.27 7.92
N LEU A 32 -9.54 5.10 8.97
CA LEU A 32 -8.86 6.40 8.91
C LEU A 32 -7.35 6.24 8.63
N GLU A 33 -6.69 5.28 9.28
CA GLU A 33 -5.28 4.96 9.01
C GLU A 33 -5.08 4.46 7.56
N ALA A 34 -6.04 3.73 7.00
CA ALA A 34 -6.02 3.31 5.60
C ALA A 34 -6.16 4.50 4.63
N LEU A 35 -7.05 5.46 4.92
CA LEU A 35 -7.20 6.68 4.11
C LEU A 35 -5.93 7.55 4.13
N VAL A 36 -5.28 7.69 5.28
CA VAL A 36 -4.00 8.41 5.39
C VAL A 36 -2.92 7.72 4.55
N ARG A 37 -2.83 6.38 4.63
CA ARG A 37 -1.90 5.59 3.81
C ARG A 37 -2.18 5.75 2.31
N HIS A 38 -3.45 5.68 1.91
CA HIS A 38 -3.86 5.88 0.52
C HIS A 38 -3.41 7.26 0.00
N ALA A 39 -3.66 8.33 0.74
CA ALA A 39 -3.21 9.67 0.37
C ALA A 39 -1.69 9.78 0.27
N ALA A 40 -0.94 9.08 1.14
CA ALA A 40 0.51 9.02 1.04
C ALA A 40 0.99 8.31 -0.24
N TYR A 41 0.32 7.21 -0.63
CA TYR A 41 0.62 6.52 -1.88
C TYR A 41 0.35 7.38 -3.10
N GLU A 42 -0.75 8.14 -3.11
CA GLU A 42 -1.04 9.06 -4.21
C GLU A 42 0.02 10.17 -4.31
N ARG A 43 0.50 10.72 -3.19
CA ARG A 43 1.64 11.66 -3.19
C ARG A 43 2.91 11.03 -3.78
N LEU A 44 3.24 9.80 -3.39
CA LEU A 44 4.42 9.11 -3.92
C LEU A 44 4.30 8.79 -5.41
N ARG A 45 3.10 8.41 -5.87
CA ARG A 45 2.81 8.18 -7.28
C ARG A 45 3.00 9.45 -8.10
N ALA A 46 2.59 10.60 -7.58
CA ALA A 46 2.79 11.89 -8.24
C ALA A 46 4.28 12.24 -8.41
N LEU A 47 5.18 11.72 -7.56
CA LEU A 47 6.63 11.91 -7.70
C LEU A 47 7.28 11.02 -8.76
N ARG A 48 6.54 10.06 -9.35
CA ARG A 48 7.11 9.09 -10.31
C ARG A 48 7.64 9.80 -11.56
N GLY A 49 8.97 9.82 -11.71
CA GLY A 49 9.65 10.49 -12.83
C GLY A 49 9.72 12.00 -12.70
N ALA A 50 9.39 12.55 -11.53
CA ALA A 50 9.45 13.99 -11.27
C ALA A 50 10.87 14.48 -10.99
N GLU A 51 11.83 13.59 -10.70
CA GLU A 51 13.23 13.94 -10.42
C GLU A 51 14.02 14.09 -11.74
N PRO A 52 14.37 15.31 -12.19
CA PRO A 52 14.97 15.56 -13.51
C PRO A 52 16.37 14.95 -13.68
N HIS A 53 17.07 14.72 -12.57
CA HIS A 53 18.44 14.22 -12.57
C HIS A 53 18.54 12.78 -12.06
N ALA A 54 17.43 12.06 -11.94
CA ALA A 54 17.43 10.66 -11.52
C ALA A 54 18.24 9.81 -12.52
N GLN A 55 19.29 9.16 -12.02
CA GLN A 55 20.08 8.21 -12.78
C GLN A 55 19.60 6.78 -12.52
N ASP A 56 19.63 5.95 -13.55
CA ASP A 56 19.24 4.55 -13.44
C ASP A 56 20.25 3.77 -12.57
N VAL A 57 19.77 2.85 -11.74
CA VAL A 57 20.64 2.04 -10.87
C VAL A 57 21.23 0.87 -11.65
N PRO A 58 22.52 0.52 -11.45
CA PRO A 58 23.12 -0.62 -12.13
C PRO A 58 22.34 -1.91 -11.89
N ARG A 59 21.79 -2.51 -12.95
CA ARG A 59 21.05 -3.77 -12.86
C ARG A 59 21.99 -4.91 -12.47
N ARG A 60 21.75 -5.57 -11.34
CA ARG A 60 22.45 -6.81 -10.96
C ARG A 60 22.11 -7.92 -11.96
N ARG A 61 23.04 -8.21 -12.89
CA ARG A 61 22.89 -9.33 -13.83
C ARG A 61 23.33 -10.63 -13.15
N ALA A 62 22.51 -11.68 -13.28
CA ALA A 62 22.93 -13.02 -12.88
C ALA A 62 24.18 -13.43 -13.69
N ARG A 63 25.15 -14.07 -13.04
CA ARG A 63 26.37 -14.53 -13.71
C ARG A 63 25.97 -15.51 -14.81
N ARG A 64 26.38 -15.23 -16.05
CA ARG A 64 26.09 -16.09 -17.21
C ARG A 64 26.49 -17.54 -16.86
N PRO A 65 25.60 -18.53 -17.01
CA PRO A 65 25.94 -19.91 -16.70
C PRO A 65 27.12 -20.35 -17.58
N ALA A 66 28.10 -21.01 -16.97
CA ALA A 66 29.24 -21.55 -17.70
C ALA A 66 28.72 -22.52 -18.77
N LYS A 67 29.17 -22.37 -20.01
CA LYS A 67 28.80 -23.28 -21.10
C LYS A 67 29.21 -24.70 -20.69
N ARG A 68 28.24 -25.62 -20.58
CA ARG A 68 28.51 -27.05 -20.41
C ARG A 68 29.33 -27.50 -21.63
N LYS A 69 30.56 -27.97 -21.40
CA LYS A 69 31.30 -28.71 -22.43
C LYS A 69 30.60 -30.07 -22.57
N VAL A 70 30.02 -30.33 -23.73
CA VAL A 70 29.52 -31.67 -24.09
C VAL A 70 30.76 -32.50 -24.46
N ALA A 71 30.91 -33.64 -23.80
CA ALA A 71 31.95 -34.64 -24.09
C ALA A 71 31.45 -35.58 -25.19
#